data_AF-A0A7W8R3M9-F1
#
_entry.id   AF-A0A7W8R3M9-F1
#
_cell.length_a   1.000
_cell.length_b   1.000
_cell.length_c   1.000
_cell.angle_alpha   90.00
_cell.angle_beta   90.00
_cell.angle_gamma   90.00
#
_symmetry.space_group_name_H-M   'P 1'
#
loop_
_entity.id
_entity.type
_entity.pdbx_description
1 polymer ?
#
loop_
_entity_poly.entity_id
_entity_poly.type
_entity_poly.pdbx_seq_one_letter_code
_entity_poly.pdbx_strand_id
1 'polypeptide(L)'
;MLLAKEVVAGRMKLDDPINFYLPDDIPGLTYQGHPITLKQLANHTSGFPRLPANIFKGKVDPQDPYKHYLADSLYAFLKHYKPSVMPGTVFSYSNYGAGVLGTLLERKQQHSFEQLIVTEICKPLGMDHTTVSLNGPAQKNFAQGYNEKGQPTAPWDLASLKGSGAIRSTLNDMIIYTRVQLGINSPLKKAVLLSHQPTFKGKEQSMGLGWRISTTGKSTYLHHSGGTGGFRSFVGFNPAKQFGVVILSNAAEEVSAIGEAFLKK
;
A
#
# COMPACT_ATOMS: atom_id res chain seq x y z
N MET A 1 0.92 -7.53 0.82
CA MET A 1 1.71 -8.77 0.95
C MET A 1 2.28 -9.01 2.37
N LEU A 2 2.92 -8.02 3.01
CA LEU A 2 3.47 -8.19 4.36
C LEU A 2 2.43 -8.65 5.40
N LEU A 3 1.26 -7.99 5.48
CA LEU A 3 0.14 -8.47 6.31
C LEU A 3 -0.24 -9.93 6.02
N ALA A 4 -0.35 -10.29 4.74
CA ALA A 4 -0.71 -11.66 4.35
C ALA A 4 0.33 -12.69 4.84
N LYS A 5 1.61 -12.32 4.84
CA LYS A 5 2.69 -13.16 5.39
C LYS A 5 2.56 -13.31 6.90
N GLU A 6 2.26 -12.24 7.64
CA GLU A 6 2.03 -12.30 9.09
C GLU A 6 0.83 -13.20 9.45
N VAL A 7 -0.23 -13.14 8.64
CA VAL A 7 -1.40 -14.00 8.79
C VAL A 7 -1.08 -15.47 8.50
N VAL A 8 -0.36 -15.75 7.42
CA VAL A 8 0.09 -17.11 7.08
C VAL A 8 1.02 -17.68 8.17
N ALA A 9 1.81 -16.84 8.82
CA ALA A 9 2.68 -17.22 9.93
C ALA A 9 1.93 -17.35 11.27
N GLY A 10 0.63 -17.05 11.32
CA GLY A 10 -0.18 -17.14 12.53
C GLY A 10 0.09 -16.04 13.56
N ARG A 11 0.82 -14.97 13.21
CA ARG A 11 1.20 -13.88 14.13
C ARG A 11 0.15 -12.78 14.24
N MET A 12 -0.73 -12.68 13.25
CA MET A 12 -1.87 -11.75 13.18
C MET A 12 -3.04 -12.45 12.48
N LYS A 13 -4.26 -11.94 12.63
CA LYS A 13 -5.44 -12.40 11.87
C LYS A 13 -6.06 -11.22 11.13
N LEU A 14 -6.60 -11.49 9.95
CA LEU A 14 -7.26 -10.46 9.13
C LEU A 14 -8.39 -9.75 9.88
N ASP A 15 -9.14 -10.48 10.71
CA ASP A 15 -10.26 -9.96 11.48
C ASP A 15 -9.88 -9.41 12.86
N ASP A 16 -8.58 -9.33 13.18
CA ASP A 16 -8.16 -8.70 14.42
C ASP A 16 -8.54 -7.21 14.41
N PRO A 17 -9.20 -6.70 15.48
CA PRO A 17 -9.36 -5.28 15.73
C PRO A 17 -8.01 -4.56 15.71
N ILE A 18 -7.95 -3.43 15.02
CA ILE A 18 -6.70 -2.66 14.92
C ILE A 18 -6.24 -2.11 16.28
N ASN A 19 -7.19 -1.91 17.21
CA ASN A 19 -6.91 -1.52 18.59
C ASN A 19 -5.98 -2.47 19.33
N PHE A 20 -5.92 -3.76 18.97
CA PHE A 20 -4.98 -4.72 19.59
C PHE A 20 -3.50 -4.39 19.31
N TYR A 21 -3.25 -3.56 18.30
CA TYR A 21 -1.90 -3.20 17.85
C TYR A 21 -1.59 -1.71 18.06
N LEU A 22 -2.56 -0.93 18.53
CA LEU A 22 -2.42 0.50 18.79
C LEU A 22 -1.93 0.74 20.23
N PRO A 23 -1.40 1.94 20.54
CA PRO A 23 -1.21 2.35 21.93
C PRO A 23 -2.53 2.34 22.72
N ASP A 24 -2.44 2.05 24.02
CA ASP A 24 -3.60 1.92 24.92
C ASP A 24 -4.41 3.22 25.08
N ASP A 25 -3.80 4.38 24.81
CA ASP A 25 -4.44 5.69 24.89
C ASP A 25 -5.27 6.02 23.63
N ILE A 26 -5.29 5.15 22.62
CA ILE A 26 -6.18 5.26 21.47
C ILE A 26 -7.54 4.63 21.82
N PRO A 27 -8.66 5.37 21.74
CA PRO A 27 -9.97 4.83 22.06
C PRO A 27 -10.37 3.70 21.10
N GLY A 28 -11.33 2.88 21.53
CA GLY A 28 -11.92 1.84 20.68
C GLY A 28 -12.45 2.42 19.37
N LEU A 29 -11.86 2.03 18.24
CA LEU A 29 -12.23 2.50 16.91
C LEU A 29 -13.36 1.62 16.36
N THR A 30 -14.55 1.85 16.89
CA THR A 30 -15.75 1.04 16.59
C THR A 30 -16.90 1.89 16.07
N TYR A 31 -17.74 1.29 15.22
CA TYR A 31 -19.04 1.82 14.82
C TYR A 31 -20.13 0.86 15.28
N GLN A 32 -21.02 1.29 16.18
CA GLN A 32 -22.07 0.43 16.74
C GLN A 32 -21.52 -0.92 17.25
N GLY A 33 -20.41 -0.90 17.97
CA GLY A 33 -19.73 -2.10 18.50
C GLY A 33 -18.91 -2.90 17.48
N HIS A 34 -18.92 -2.55 16.19
CA HIS A 34 -18.11 -3.20 15.16
C HIS A 34 -16.73 -2.53 15.05
N PRO A 35 -15.63 -3.21 15.38
CA PRO A 35 -14.29 -2.63 15.30
C PRO A 35 -13.78 -2.54 13.86
N ILE A 36 -12.88 -1.57 13.62
CA ILE A 36 -12.03 -1.58 12.42
C ILE A 36 -11.02 -2.74 12.54
N THR A 37 -10.83 -3.51 11.48
CA THR A 37 -9.93 -4.69 11.41
C THR A 37 -8.76 -4.48 10.45
N LEU A 38 -7.70 -5.30 10.57
CA LEU A 38 -6.55 -5.28 9.65
C LEU A 38 -6.96 -5.51 8.19
N LYS A 39 -7.93 -6.40 7.95
CA LYS A 39 -8.53 -6.67 6.62
C LYS A 39 -9.08 -5.40 6.00
N GLN A 40 -9.82 -4.62 6.79
CA GLN A 40 -10.49 -3.40 6.33
C GLN A 40 -9.50 -2.26 6.04
N LEU A 41 -8.36 -2.21 6.73
CA LEU A 41 -7.26 -1.33 6.33
C LEU A 41 -6.68 -1.75 4.97
N ALA A 42 -6.41 -3.05 4.80
CA ALA A 42 -5.74 -3.59 3.62
C ALA A 42 -6.58 -3.55 2.33
N ASN A 43 -7.91 -3.48 2.45
CA ASN A 43 -8.83 -3.42 1.31
C ASN A 43 -9.60 -2.09 1.21
N HIS A 44 -9.21 -1.08 1.99
CA HIS A 44 -9.77 0.27 2.00
C HIS A 44 -11.26 0.35 2.34
N THR A 45 -11.72 -0.44 3.30
CA THR A 45 -13.11 -0.42 3.79
C THR A 45 -13.24 -0.06 5.26
N SER A 46 -12.18 0.48 5.87
CA SER A 46 -12.17 0.86 7.30
C SER A 46 -13.07 2.06 7.65
N GLY A 47 -13.50 2.83 6.65
CA GLY A 47 -14.19 4.11 6.85
C GLY A 47 -13.23 5.30 7.07
N PHE A 48 -11.91 5.08 7.10
CA PHE A 48 -10.94 6.17 7.17
C PHE A 48 -11.00 7.07 5.93
N PRO A 49 -10.75 8.38 6.09
CA PRO A 49 -10.66 9.29 4.95
C PRO A 49 -9.45 8.96 4.08
N ARG A 50 -9.40 9.52 2.85
CA ARG A 50 -8.23 9.39 1.98
C ARG A 50 -6.94 9.83 2.68
N LEU A 51 -7.01 11.00 3.31
CA LEU A 51 -5.96 11.61 4.11
C LEU A 51 -6.57 12.11 5.43
N PRO A 52 -5.79 12.14 6.53
CA PRO A 52 -6.30 12.60 7.81
C PRO A 52 -6.40 14.13 7.81
N ALA A 53 -7.43 14.67 8.49
CA ALA A 53 -7.71 16.11 8.49
C ALA A 53 -6.61 16.98 9.13
N ASN A 54 -5.66 16.37 9.84
CA ASN A 54 -4.51 17.07 10.42
C ASN A 54 -3.25 17.03 9.54
N ILE A 55 -3.26 16.39 8.36
CA ILE A 55 -2.05 16.28 7.53
C ILE A 55 -1.54 17.64 7.02
N PHE A 56 -2.44 18.58 6.74
CA PHE A 56 -2.09 19.91 6.24
C PHE A 56 -2.10 21.00 7.33
N LYS A 57 -2.07 20.61 8.61
CA LYS A 57 -1.97 21.57 9.72
C LYS A 57 -0.50 21.91 9.98
N GLY A 58 -0.22 23.20 10.19
CA GLY A 58 1.12 23.70 10.48
C GLY A 58 1.93 24.07 9.23
N LYS A 59 3.26 24.11 9.36
CA LYS A 59 4.17 24.38 8.25
C LYS A 59 4.36 23.11 7.42
N VAL A 60 3.82 23.10 6.21
CA VAL A 60 3.93 22.01 5.25
C VAL A 60 4.82 22.45 4.10
N ASP A 61 5.82 21.64 3.75
CA ASP A 61 6.59 21.84 2.53
C ASP A 61 5.74 21.37 1.34
N PRO A 62 5.35 22.25 0.39
CA PRO A 62 4.57 21.83 -0.76
C PRO A 62 5.31 20.86 -1.70
N GLN A 63 6.65 20.78 -1.63
CA GLN A 63 7.44 19.86 -2.43
C GLN A 63 7.56 18.45 -1.81
N ASP A 64 7.39 18.35 -0.49
CA ASP A 64 7.40 17.08 0.25
C ASP A 64 6.31 17.08 1.34
N PRO A 65 5.02 17.01 0.93
CA PRO A 65 3.90 17.40 1.77
C PRO A 65 3.59 16.43 2.91
N TYR A 66 4.21 15.24 2.94
CA TYR A 66 3.93 14.21 3.96
C TYR A 66 5.08 14.02 4.95
N LYS A 67 6.26 14.60 4.69
CA LYS A 67 7.48 14.39 5.48
C LYS A 67 7.33 14.72 6.96
N HIS A 68 6.50 15.72 7.28
CA HIS A 68 6.25 16.14 8.66
C HIS A 68 5.22 15.26 9.39
N TYR A 69 4.57 14.31 8.71
CA TYR A 69 3.50 13.49 9.29
C TYR A 69 4.06 12.30 10.07
N LEU A 70 4.62 12.60 11.24
CA LEU A 70 5.22 11.64 12.17
C LEU A 70 4.17 10.86 12.99
N ALA A 71 4.64 9.90 13.78
CA ALA A 71 3.78 8.95 14.50
C ALA A 71 2.81 9.67 15.44
N ASP A 72 3.26 10.73 16.12
CA ASP A 72 2.42 11.54 17.00
C ASP A 72 1.25 12.18 16.25
N SER A 73 1.48 12.68 15.03
CA SER A 73 0.42 13.23 14.18
C SER A 73 -0.57 12.16 13.74
N LEU A 74 -0.07 10.96 13.41
CA LEU A 74 -0.92 9.81 13.07
C LEU A 74 -1.81 9.43 14.25
N TYR A 75 -1.24 9.25 15.45
CA TYR A 75 -1.99 8.88 16.66
C TYR A 75 -2.92 10.00 17.13
N ALA A 76 -2.51 11.26 17.04
CA ALA A 76 -3.37 12.40 17.36
C ALA A 76 -4.66 12.41 16.53
N PHE A 77 -4.58 12.02 15.25
CA PHE A 77 -5.79 11.83 14.45
C PHE A 77 -6.65 10.67 14.98
N LEU A 78 -6.05 9.50 15.27
CA LEU A 78 -6.80 8.34 15.79
C LEU A 78 -7.50 8.64 17.12
N LYS A 79 -6.87 9.40 18.02
CA LYS A 79 -7.45 9.81 19.33
C LYS A 79 -8.78 10.53 19.20
N HIS A 80 -8.98 11.27 18.11
CA HIS A 80 -10.18 12.09 17.89
C HIS A 80 -11.07 11.55 16.78
N TYR A 81 -10.65 10.50 16.07
CA TYR A 81 -11.43 9.93 14.98
C TYR A 81 -12.59 9.12 15.53
N LYS A 82 -13.80 9.42 15.04
CA LYS A 82 -15.00 8.65 15.28
C LYS A 82 -15.44 8.01 13.97
N PRO A 83 -15.45 6.67 13.85
CA PRO A 83 -16.02 6.02 12.70
C PRO A 83 -17.45 6.51 12.44
N SER A 84 -17.74 6.92 11.21
CA SER A 84 -19.07 7.42 10.80
C SER A 84 -19.82 6.43 9.91
N VAL A 85 -19.15 5.38 9.46
CA VAL A 85 -19.69 4.32 8.61
C VAL A 85 -19.30 2.96 9.20
N MET A 86 -20.12 1.94 8.97
CA MET A 86 -19.82 0.58 9.40
C MET A 86 -18.59 0.03 8.64
N PRO A 87 -17.50 -0.34 9.32
CA PRO A 87 -16.31 -0.89 8.67
C PRO A 87 -16.64 -2.15 7.85
N GLY A 88 -16.02 -2.29 6.68
CA GLY A 88 -16.26 -3.39 5.74
C GLY A 88 -17.39 -3.17 4.73
N THR A 89 -18.18 -2.10 4.87
CA THR A 89 -19.39 -1.90 4.03
C THR A 89 -19.18 -1.00 2.82
N VAL A 90 -18.29 0.00 2.93
CA VAL A 90 -18.06 1.01 1.89
C VAL A 90 -16.58 1.06 1.54
N PHE A 91 -16.26 0.96 0.25
CA PHE A 91 -14.92 1.20 -0.25
C PHE A 91 -14.63 2.70 -0.30
N SER A 92 -13.53 3.11 0.31
CA SER A 92 -12.99 4.46 0.20
C SER A 92 -11.46 4.39 0.28
N TYR A 93 -10.80 4.64 -0.86
CA TYR A 93 -9.35 4.55 -0.96
C TYR A 93 -8.67 5.45 0.07
N SER A 94 -7.88 4.85 0.96
CA SER A 94 -7.32 5.52 2.13
C SER A 94 -5.81 5.30 2.24
N ASN A 95 -5.05 6.35 1.90
CA ASN A 95 -3.62 6.39 2.20
C ASN A 95 -3.41 6.39 3.72
N TYR A 96 -4.28 7.06 4.47
CA TYR A 96 -4.23 7.03 5.92
C TYR A 96 -4.37 5.61 6.47
N GLY A 97 -5.37 4.85 6.02
CA GLY A 97 -5.57 3.46 6.46
C GLY A 97 -4.41 2.53 6.09
N ALA A 98 -3.84 2.69 4.89
CA ALA A 98 -2.63 1.95 4.49
C ALA A 98 -1.40 2.35 5.32
N GLY A 99 -1.25 3.63 5.66
CA GLY A 99 -0.22 4.15 6.56
C GLY A 99 -0.34 3.60 7.98
N VAL A 100 -1.56 3.61 8.53
CA VAL A 100 -1.87 2.96 9.82
C VAL A 100 -1.48 1.49 9.75
N LEU A 101 -1.89 0.74 8.72
CA LEU A 101 -1.52 -0.68 8.59
C LEU A 101 0.01 -0.89 8.60
N GLY A 102 0.76 -0.06 7.88
CA GLY A 102 2.22 -0.09 7.92
C GLY A 102 2.77 0.13 9.33
N THR A 103 2.24 1.12 10.04
CA THR A 103 2.63 1.43 11.43
C THR A 103 2.30 0.29 12.39
N LEU A 104 1.14 -0.38 12.24
CA LEU A 104 0.77 -1.51 13.09
C LEU A 104 1.70 -2.72 12.87
N LEU A 105 2.13 -2.95 11.63
CA LEU A 105 3.10 -3.99 11.31
C LEU A 105 4.47 -3.68 11.93
N GLU A 106 4.93 -2.43 11.86
CA GLU A 106 6.17 -1.98 12.54
C GLU A 106 6.09 -2.23 14.05
N ARG A 107 4.99 -1.82 14.68
CA ARG A 107 4.78 -2.02 16.12
C ARG A 107 4.75 -3.49 16.52
N LYS A 108 3.99 -4.31 15.79
CA LYS A 108 3.84 -5.73 16.09
C LYS A 108 5.17 -6.47 15.98
N GLN A 109 5.97 -6.13 14.97
CA GLN A 109 7.22 -6.82 14.68
C GLN A 109 8.45 -6.17 15.31
N GLN A 110 8.30 -4.99 15.93
CA GLN A 110 9.40 -4.20 16.51
C GLN A 110 10.54 -3.91 15.54
N HIS A 111 10.19 -3.69 14.27
CA HIS A 111 11.13 -3.37 13.18
C HIS A 111 10.56 -2.22 12.36
N SER A 112 11.45 -1.45 11.72
CA SER A 112 11.01 -0.39 10.80
C SER A 112 10.36 -0.97 9.55
N PHE A 113 9.56 -0.18 8.85
CA PHE A 113 8.87 -0.59 7.64
C PHE A 113 9.86 -0.96 6.53
N GLU A 114 10.99 -0.23 6.45
CA GLU A 114 12.13 -0.58 5.59
C GLU A 114 12.64 -1.98 5.90
N GLN A 115 12.94 -2.26 7.18
CA GLN A 115 13.45 -3.56 7.61
C GLN A 115 12.46 -4.66 7.23
N LEU A 116 11.18 -4.49 7.54
CA LEU A 116 10.15 -5.48 7.22
C LEU A 116 10.01 -5.73 5.71
N ILE A 117 10.01 -4.68 4.88
CA ILE A 117 9.94 -4.86 3.42
C ILE A 117 11.21 -5.57 2.93
N VAL A 118 12.40 -5.15 3.36
CA VAL A 118 13.65 -5.73 2.88
C VAL A 118 13.82 -7.18 3.34
N THR A 119 13.59 -7.49 4.62
CA THR A 119 13.83 -8.83 5.18
C THR A 119 12.73 -9.82 4.83
N GLU A 120 11.48 -9.40 4.88
CA GLU A 120 10.34 -10.32 4.74
C GLU A 120 9.89 -10.48 3.29
N ILE A 121 10.20 -9.51 2.43
CA ILE A 121 9.79 -9.49 1.03
C ILE A 121 10.99 -9.50 0.08
N CYS A 122 11.84 -8.48 0.10
CA CYS A 122 12.84 -8.28 -0.95
C CYS A 122 13.91 -9.37 -0.96
N LYS A 123 14.52 -9.68 0.19
CA LYS A 123 15.56 -10.71 0.31
C LYS A 123 15.06 -12.11 -0.11
N PRO A 124 13.89 -12.61 0.35
CA PRO A 124 13.35 -13.88 -0.11
C PRO A 124 13.05 -13.96 -1.61
N LEU A 125 12.88 -12.81 -2.27
CA LEU A 125 12.58 -12.74 -3.70
C LEU A 125 13.79 -12.37 -4.57
N GLY A 126 14.91 -11.92 -3.98
CA GLY A 126 16.06 -11.39 -4.72
C GLY A 126 15.79 -10.01 -5.34
N MET A 127 15.03 -9.15 -4.66
CA MET A 127 14.76 -7.77 -5.09
C MET A 127 15.75 -6.79 -4.43
N ASP A 128 17.01 -6.83 -4.86
CA ASP A 128 18.13 -6.17 -4.19
C ASP A 128 18.16 -4.64 -4.35
N HIS A 129 17.32 -4.08 -5.23
CA HIS A 129 17.24 -2.65 -5.55
C HIS A 129 15.88 -2.05 -5.18
N THR A 130 15.24 -2.61 -4.16
CA THR A 130 13.96 -2.16 -3.61
C THR A 130 14.16 -1.65 -2.19
N THR A 131 13.72 -0.42 -1.92
CA THR A 131 13.94 0.28 -0.64
C THR A 131 12.79 1.23 -0.30
N VAL A 132 12.71 1.66 0.95
CA VAL A 132 11.77 2.69 1.46
C VAL A 132 12.49 4.01 1.75
N SER A 133 13.81 4.04 1.82
CA SER A 133 14.61 5.20 2.22
C SER A 133 15.67 5.49 1.17
N LEU A 134 15.78 6.75 0.74
CA LEU A 134 16.75 7.17 -0.27
C LEU A 134 18.09 7.54 0.36
N ASN A 135 18.84 6.52 0.75
CA ASN A 135 20.15 6.68 1.37
C ASN A 135 21.24 6.01 0.52
N GLY A 136 22.46 6.55 0.55
CA GLY A 136 23.64 5.90 -0.03
C GLY A 136 23.49 5.61 -1.54
N PRO A 137 23.76 4.38 -2.02
CA PRO A 137 23.64 4.02 -3.44
C PRO A 137 22.25 4.25 -4.03
N ALA A 138 21.19 4.03 -3.25
CA ALA A 138 19.82 4.21 -3.73
C ALA A 138 19.53 5.66 -4.14
N GLN A 139 20.11 6.63 -3.42
CA GLN A 139 19.97 8.05 -3.75
C GLN A 139 20.67 8.40 -5.07
N LYS A 140 21.86 7.84 -5.32
CA LYS A 140 22.63 8.12 -6.55
C LYS A 140 21.94 7.62 -7.82
N ASN A 141 21.24 6.49 -7.72
CA ASN A 141 20.57 5.85 -8.85
C ASN A 141 19.08 6.25 -8.96
N PHE A 142 18.60 7.14 -8.08
CA PHE A 142 17.20 7.53 -8.08
C PHE A 142 16.91 8.52 -9.22
N ALA A 143 15.90 8.21 -10.03
CA ALA A 143 15.52 9.06 -11.14
C ALA A 143 15.01 10.42 -10.64
N GLN A 144 15.32 11.50 -11.37
CA GLN A 144 14.70 12.81 -11.16
C GLN A 144 13.22 12.72 -11.54
N GLY A 145 12.34 13.07 -10.60
CA GLY A 145 10.90 13.16 -10.85
C GLY A 145 10.50 14.51 -11.45
N TYR A 146 9.45 14.51 -12.25
CA TYR A 146 8.90 15.71 -12.89
C TYR A 146 7.41 15.87 -12.57
N ASN A 147 7.03 17.05 -12.10
CA ASN A 147 5.64 17.37 -11.78
C ASN A 147 4.78 17.56 -13.05
N GLU A 148 3.50 17.86 -12.87
CA GLU A 148 2.53 18.08 -13.98
C GLU A 148 2.89 19.23 -14.93
N LYS A 149 3.83 20.10 -14.54
CA LYS A 149 4.36 21.19 -15.37
C LYS A 149 5.69 20.83 -16.06
N GLY A 150 6.12 19.57 -15.96
CA GLY A 150 7.43 19.12 -16.45
C GLY A 150 8.61 19.68 -15.66
N GLN A 151 8.39 20.18 -14.44
CA GLN A 151 9.45 20.75 -13.61
C GLN A 151 10.02 19.70 -12.66
N PRO A 152 11.34 19.69 -12.40
CA PRO A 152 11.94 18.82 -11.39
C PRO A 152 11.26 18.96 -10.03
N THR A 153 10.97 17.85 -9.36
CA THR A 153 10.38 17.82 -8.03
C THR A 153 11.04 16.78 -7.14
N ALA A 154 11.02 17.00 -5.83
CA ALA A 154 11.64 16.10 -4.87
C ALA A 154 10.83 14.79 -4.73
N PRO A 155 11.49 13.65 -4.48
CA PRO A 155 10.78 12.47 -4.01
C PRO A 155 10.14 12.74 -2.66
N TRP A 156 8.88 12.33 -2.51
CA TRP A 156 8.19 12.47 -1.23
C TRP A 156 8.72 11.48 -0.19
N ASP A 157 8.89 11.95 1.04
CA ASP A 157 9.01 11.12 2.23
C ASP A 157 7.62 11.01 2.87
N LEU A 158 7.08 9.80 2.91
CA LEU A 158 5.73 9.58 3.44
C LEU A 158 5.72 9.43 4.97
N ALA A 159 6.86 9.51 5.65
CA ALA A 159 7.00 9.48 7.11
C ALA A 159 6.24 8.32 7.78
N SER A 160 5.14 8.56 8.48
CA SER A 160 4.33 7.50 9.12
C SER A 160 3.25 6.92 8.20
N LEU A 161 3.14 7.43 6.98
CA LEU A 161 2.28 6.91 5.91
C LEU A 161 3.06 6.02 4.92
N LYS A 162 4.26 5.53 5.27
CA LYS A 162 5.08 4.69 4.37
C LYS A 162 4.32 3.53 3.72
N GLY A 163 3.42 2.90 4.49
CA GLY A 163 2.55 1.81 4.02
C GLY A 163 1.63 2.18 2.85
N SER A 164 1.45 3.46 2.54
CA SER A 164 0.60 3.92 1.43
C SER A 164 1.31 4.15 0.10
N GLY A 165 2.65 4.09 0.04
CA GLY A 165 3.36 4.32 -1.23
C GLY A 165 4.82 4.73 -1.16
N ALA A 166 5.56 4.41 -0.09
CA ALA A 166 6.95 4.85 0.05
C ALA A 166 8.00 3.93 -0.61
N ILE A 167 7.57 2.80 -1.16
CA ILE A 167 8.48 1.83 -1.79
C ILE A 167 9.01 2.41 -3.10
N ARG A 168 10.32 2.31 -3.28
CA ARG A 168 11.07 2.68 -4.47
C ARG A 168 11.77 1.44 -4.98
N SER A 169 11.68 1.17 -6.27
CA SER A 169 12.14 -0.08 -6.88
C SER A 169 12.63 0.17 -8.30
N THR A 170 13.39 -0.78 -8.84
CA THR A 170 13.72 -0.84 -10.26
C THR A 170 12.68 -1.63 -11.04
N LEU A 171 12.70 -1.50 -12.37
CA LEU A 171 11.87 -2.33 -13.26
C LEU A 171 12.20 -3.81 -13.10
N ASN A 172 13.49 -4.17 -12.96
CA ASN A 172 13.93 -5.55 -12.82
C ASN A 172 13.35 -6.21 -11.57
N ASP A 173 13.42 -5.53 -10.42
CA ASP A 173 12.85 -6.01 -9.17
C ASP A 173 11.32 -6.13 -9.25
N MET A 174 10.65 -5.17 -9.89
CA MET A 174 9.19 -5.23 -10.06
C MET A 174 8.76 -6.33 -11.03
N ILE A 175 9.59 -6.71 -12.01
CA ILE A 175 9.37 -7.91 -12.84
C ILE A 175 9.46 -9.17 -11.98
N ILE A 176 10.46 -9.27 -11.09
CA ILE A 176 10.59 -10.39 -10.14
C ILE A 176 9.34 -10.49 -9.26
N TYR A 177 8.93 -9.37 -8.66
CA TYR A 177 7.72 -9.31 -7.85
C TYR A 177 6.48 -9.77 -8.64
N THR A 178 6.29 -9.27 -9.86
CA THR A 178 5.14 -9.59 -10.71
C THR A 178 5.14 -11.07 -11.12
N ARG A 179 6.30 -11.64 -11.40
CA ARG A 179 6.48 -13.08 -11.67
C ARG A 179 6.03 -13.94 -10.50
N VAL A 180 6.37 -13.54 -9.28
CA VAL A 180 5.91 -14.21 -8.05
C VAL A 180 4.39 -14.08 -7.90
N GLN A 181 3.81 -12.92 -8.22
CA GLN A 181 2.35 -12.75 -8.25
C GLN A 181 1.67 -13.63 -9.32
N LEU A 182 2.34 -13.98 -10.41
CA LEU A 182 1.83 -14.91 -11.42
C LEU A 182 1.87 -16.38 -10.99
N GLY A 183 2.43 -16.69 -9.82
CA GLY A 183 2.47 -18.04 -9.28
C GLY A 183 3.78 -18.79 -9.51
N ILE A 184 4.83 -18.10 -9.96
CA ILE A 184 6.19 -18.66 -9.94
C ILE A 184 6.55 -19.04 -8.51
N ASN A 185 7.12 -20.23 -8.35
CA ASN A 185 7.39 -20.80 -7.05
C ASN A 185 8.27 -19.86 -6.21
N SER A 186 7.85 -19.62 -4.97
CA SER A 186 8.49 -18.68 -4.06
C SER A 186 8.19 -19.09 -2.61
N PRO A 187 9.10 -18.81 -1.66
CA PRO A 187 8.81 -18.96 -0.23
C PRO A 187 7.55 -18.19 0.22
N LEU A 188 7.13 -17.17 -0.53
CA LEU A 188 5.98 -16.32 -0.21
C LEU A 188 4.68 -16.76 -0.88
N LYS A 189 4.64 -17.93 -1.56
CA LYS A 189 3.47 -18.41 -2.32
C LYS A 189 2.16 -18.34 -1.54
N LYS A 190 2.15 -18.76 -0.27
CA LYS A 190 0.93 -18.73 0.57
C LYS A 190 0.44 -17.29 0.81
N ALA A 191 1.35 -16.36 1.08
CA ALA A 191 1.03 -14.95 1.30
C ALA A 191 0.53 -14.27 0.01
N VAL A 192 1.13 -14.62 -1.13
CA VAL A 192 0.69 -14.19 -2.47
C VAL A 192 -0.75 -14.63 -2.71
N LEU A 193 -1.04 -15.94 -2.57
CA LEU A 193 -2.37 -16.49 -2.79
C LEU A 193 -3.41 -15.85 -1.86
N LEU A 194 -3.09 -15.66 -0.57
CA LEU A 194 -3.96 -14.97 0.37
C LEU A 194 -4.23 -13.52 -0.07
N SER A 195 -3.22 -12.82 -0.59
CA SER A 195 -3.40 -11.43 -1.04
C SER A 195 -4.28 -11.27 -2.28
N HIS A 196 -4.42 -12.32 -3.09
CA HIS A 196 -5.28 -12.33 -4.29
C HIS A 196 -6.74 -12.62 -3.97
N GLN A 197 -7.04 -13.21 -2.80
CA GLN A 197 -8.41 -13.55 -2.44
C GLN A 197 -9.25 -12.28 -2.32
N PRO A 198 -10.46 -12.23 -2.93
CA PRO A 198 -11.37 -11.12 -2.70
C PRO A 198 -11.74 -11.01 -1.22
N THR A 199 -11.43 -9.87 -0.61
CA THR A 199 -11.78 -9.55 0.78
C THR A 199 -12.85 -8.46 0.88
N PHE A 200 -13.16 -7.81 -0.25
CA PHE A 200 -14.30 -6.93 -0.42
C PHE A 200 -14.83 -7.03 -1.85
N LYS A 201 -16.15 -7.01 -2.00
CA LYS A 201 -16.86 -7.01 -3.29
C LYS A 201 -17.98 -5.96 -3.23
N GLY A 202 -17.69 -4.76 -3.69
CA GLY A 202 -18.68 -3.69 -3.89
C GLY A 202 -19.26 -3.71 -5.30
N LYS A 203 -20.22 -2.83 -5.58
CA LYS A 203 -20.84 -2.69 -6.90
C LYS A 203 -19.83 -2.33 -8.00
N GLU A 204 -18.92 -1.40 -7.70
CA GLU A 204 -17.95 -0.87 -8.68
C GLU A 204 -16.52 -1.37 -8.46
N GLN A 205 -16.21 -1.84 -7.24
CA GLN A 205 -14.84 -2.17 -6.85
C GLN A 205 -14.79 -3.48 -6.08
N SER A 206 -13.92 -4.39 -6.52
CA SER A 206 -13.51 -5.57 -5.74
C SER A 206 -12.05 -5.42 -5.31
N MET A 207 -11.73 -5.88 -4.11
CA MET A 207 -10.38 -5.75 -3.53
C MET A 207 -9.90 -7.08 -2.94
N GLY A 208 -8.63 -7.39 -3.17
CA GLY A 208 -7.86 -8.30 -2.34
C GLY A 208 -7.13 -7.54 -1.22
N LEU A 209 -6.01 -8.07 -0.75
CA LEU A 209 -5.16 -7.36 0.22
C LEU A 209 -4.18 -6.46 -0.54
N GLY A 210 -4.57 -5.20 -0.75
CA GLY A 210 -3.80 -4.20 -1.50
C GLY A 210 -3.90 -4.30 -3.03
N TRP A 211 -4.71 -5.23 -3.56
CA TRP A 211 -4.92 -5.39 -5.00
C TRP A 211 -6.34 -5.03 -5.40
N ARG A 212 -6.50 -4.22 -6.45
CA ARG A 212 -7.78 -4.11 -7.15
C ARG A 212 -8.00 -5.38 -7.95
N ILE A 213 -9.20 -5.93 -7.90
CA ILE A 213 -9.60 -7.11 -8.68
C ILE A 213 -10.62 -6.64 -9.71
N SER A 214 -10.28 -6.77 -10.99
CA SER A 214 -11.12 -6.35 -12.11
C SER A 214 -11.45 -7.56 -12.98
N THR A 215 -12.68 -7.58 -13.50
CA THR A 215 -13.14 -8.65 -14.40
C THR A 215 -13.71 -8.03 -15.66
N THR A 216 -13.19 -8.47 -16.82
CA THR A 216 -13.66 -8.09 -18.15
C THR A 216 -14.04 -9.36 -18.90
N GLY A 217 -15.33 -9.56 -19.16
CA GLY A 217 -15.83 -10.82 -19.71
C GLY A 217 -15.48 -12.01 -18.82
N LYS A 218 -14.70 -12.97 -19.34
CA LYS A 218 -14.20 -14.14 -18.58
C LYS A 218 -12.80 -13.93 -17.99
N SER A 219 -12.20 -12.75 -18.16
CA SER A 219 -10.83 -12.47 -17.73
C SER A 219 -10.83 -11.70 -16.42
N THR A 220 -10.25 -12.27 -15.36
CA THR A 220 -10.01 -11.57 -14.09
C THR A 220 -8.53 -11.24 -13.95
N TYR A 221 -8.21 -9.99 -13.64
CA TYR A 221 -6.85 -9.52 -13.43
C TYR A 221 -6.77 -8.69 -12.15
N LEU A 222 -5.58 -8.65 -11.56
CA LEU A 222 -5.27 -7.88 -10.37
C LEU A 222 -4.33 -6.74 -10.73
N HIS A 223 -4.53 -5.58 -10.14
CA HIS A 223 -3.69 -4.42 -10.43
C HIS A 223 -3.68 -3.39 -9.31
N HIS A 224 -2.69 -2.52 -9.36
CA HIS A 224 -2.60 -1.34 -8.54
C HIS A 224 -1.79 -0.27 -9.27
N SER A 225 -2.25 0.98 -9.19
CA SER A 225 -1.52 2.15 -9.65
C SER A 225 -1.00 2.96 -8.48
N GLY A 226 0.07 3.72 -8.69
CA GLY A 226 0.68 4.55 -7.65
C GLY A 226 1.12 5.89 -8.21
N GLY A 227 1.10 6.92 -7.36
CA GLY A 227 1.52 8.26 -7.75
C GLY A 227 2.00 9.10 -6.57
N THR A 228 3.04 9.88 -6.81
CA THR A 228 3.55 10.96 -5.93
C THR A 228 3.71 12.24 -6.75
N GLY A 229 4.35 13.29 -6.20
CA GLY A 229 4.46 14.59 -6.85
C GLY A 229 5.07 14.59 -8.25
N GLY A 230 5.90 13.61 -8.60
CA GLY A 230 6.53 13.52 -9.92
C GLY A 230 6.82 12.10 -10.42
N PHE A 231 6.06 11.12 -9.93
CA PHE A 231 6.21 9.73 -10.34
C PHE A 231 4.85 9.08 -10.51
N ARG A 232 4.76 8.14 -11.45
CA ARG A 232 3.60 7.29 -11.68
C ARG A 232 4.05 5.85 -11.88
N SER A 233 3.23 4.92 -11.40
CA SER A 233 3.51 3.50 -11.53
C SER A 233 2.23 2.71 -11.75
N PHE A 234 2.38 1.57 -12.41
CA PHE A 234 1.33 0.57 -12.55
C PHE A 234 1.95 -0.82 -12.50
N VAL A 235 1.33 -1.70 -11.73
CA VAL A 235 1.57 -3.13 -11.79
C VAL A 235 0.23 -3.82 -11.92
N GLY A 236 0.12 -4.74 -12.88
CA GLY A 236 -1.02 -5.62 -12.95
C GLY A 236 -0.71 -6.92 -13.66
N PHE A 237 -1.49 -7.94 -13.35
CA PHE A 237 -1.22 -9.30 -13.77
C PHE A 237 -2.49 -10.14 -13.82
N ASN A 238 -2.47 -11.14 -14.69
CA ASN A 238 -3.51 -12.14 -14.83
C ASN A 238 -2.86 -13.53 -14.64
N PRO A 239 -3.01 -14.15 -13.46
CA PRO A 239 -2.45 -15.47 -13.18
C PRO A 239 -2.94 -16.56 -14.13
N ALA A 240 -4.21 -16.51 -14.56
CA ALA A 240 -4.77 -17.51 -15.47
C ALA A 240 -4.15 -17.43 -16.88
N LYS A 241 -3.84 -16.22 -17.35
CA LYS A 241 -3.17 -15.98 -18.64
C LYS A 241 -1.64 -16.00 -18.57
N GLN A 242 -1.06 -16.13 -17.37
CA GLN A 242 0.39 -16.00 -17.14
C GLN A 242 0.99 -14.71 -17.75
N PHE A 243 0.25 -13.60 -17.64
CA PHE A 243 0.61 -12.31 -18.25
C PHE A 243 0.67 -11.21 -17.21
N GLY A 244 1.71 -10.39 -17.23
CA GLY A 244 1.93 -9.29 -16.29
C GLY A 244 2.51 -8.06 -16.96
N VAL A 245 2.19 -6.90 -16.40
CA VAL A 245 2.58 -5.57 -16.91
C VAL A 245 3.13 -4.76 -15.74
N VAL A 246 4.29 -4.14 -15.96
CA VAL A 246 4.90 -3.18 -15.04
C VAL A 246 5.21 -1.92 -15.83
N ILE A 247 4.77 -0.76 -15.32
CA ILE A 247 5.07 0.55 -15.87
C ILE A 247 5.59 1.42 -14.73
N LEU A 248 6.77 2.03 -14.92
CA LEU A 248 7.36 3.00 -14.00
C LEU A 248 7.66 4.27 -14.81
N SER A 249 7.18 5.41 -14.33
CA SER A 249 7.37 6.72 -14.95
C SER A 249 7.86 7.71 -13.90
N ASN A 250 8.86 8.52 -14.27
CA ASN A 250 9.37 9.64 -13.48
C ASN A 250 8.68 10.96 -13.84
N ALA A 251 7.45 10.89 -14.33
CA ALA A 251 6.64 12.04 -14.66
C ALA A 251 5.23 11.88 -14.07
N ALA A 252 4.52 12.99 -13.86
CA ALA A 252 3.24 13.01 -13.17
C ALA A 252 2.05 12.52 -14.03
N GLU A 253 2.27 12.19 -15.29
CA GLU A 253 1.26 11.70 -16.24
C GLU A 253 0.78 10.28 -15.89
N GLU A 254 -0.54 10.11 -15.82
CA GLU A 254 -1.17 8.84 -15.47
C GLU A 254 -0.84 7.71 -16.45
N VAL A 255 -0.40 6.57 -15.91
CA VAL A 255 -0.08 5.37 -16.70
C VAL A 255 -1.11 4.24 -16.52
N SER A 256 -2.09 4.42 -15.63
CA SER A 256 -3.05 3.40 -15.25
C SER A 256 -3.88 2.88 -16.43
N ALA A 257 -4.40 3.78 -17.28
CA ALA A 257 -5.21 3.41 -18.44
C ALA A 257 -4.41 2.60 -19.47
N ILE A 258 -3.13 2.93 -19.67
CA ILE A 258 -2.22 2.21 -20.55
C ILE A 258 -2.02 0.79 -20.01
N GLY A 259 -1.70 0.67 -18.71
CA GLY A 259 -1.49 -0.62 -18.06
C GLY A 259 -2.72 -1.53 -18.12
N GLU A 260 -3.91 -0.98 -17.82
CA GLU A 260 -5.16 -1.73 -17.92
C GLU A 260 -5.50 -2.15 -19.35
N ALA A 261 -5.19 -1.33 -20.35
CA ALA A 261 -5.45 -1.67 -21.75
C ALA A 261 -4.68 -2.91 -22.20
N PHE A 262 -3.48 -3.16 -21.67
CA PHE A 262 -2.75 -4.40 -21.90
C PHE A 262 -3.41 -5.61 -21.24
N LEU A 263 -3.98 -5.46 -20.04
CA LEU A 263 -4.60 -6.56 -19.28
C LEU A 263 -6.00 -6.95 -19.78
N LYS A 264 -6.69 -6.04 -20.46
CA LYS A 264 -8.04 -6.27 -21.02
C LYS A 264 -8.03 -7.11 -22.30
N LYS A 265 -6.88 -7.26 -22.95
CA LYS A 265 -6.67 -8.18 -24.08
C LYS A 265 -6.61 -9.63 -23.57
#